data_AF-A0A924RYH9-F1
#
_entry.id   AF-A0A924RYH9-F1
#
_cell.length_a   1.000
_cell.length_b   1.000
_cell.length_c   1.000
_cell.angle_alpha   90.00
_cell.angle_beta   90.00
_cell.angle_gamma   90.00
#
_symmetry.space_group_name_H-M   'P 1'
#
loop_
_entity.id
_entity.type
_entity.pdbx_description
1 polymer ?
#
loop_
_entity_poly.entity_id
_entity_poly.type
_entity_poly.pdbx_seq_one_letter_code
_entity_poly.pdbx_strand_id
1 'polypeptide(L)'
;MQPAIKHIYSIKNLLLIAWLSIGYLLLCYVLIGINQDQLTLVLLFNVFYFLSSITRKLIIGLSVFIVFWLLFDFMKAFPNYQYNTVHIQSLYNAEKALFGITSNNLILTPNEYWLQHTTTFLNIMTGIFYLSWVPVPLAFAIFLFFTNRV
;
A
#
# COMPACT_ATOMS: atom_id res chain seq x y z
N MET A 1 -20.88 29.45 -36.42
CA MET A 1 -21.04 29.03 -35.01
C MET A 1 -19.86 28.11 -34.69
N GLN A 2 -18.78 28.67 -34.12
CA GLN A 2 -17.61 27.87 -33.73
C GLN A 2 -18.03 26.90 -32.61
N PRO A 3 -17.68 25.60 -32.68
CA PRO A 3 -17.96 24.69 -31.60
C PRO A 3 -17.12 25.13 -30.40
N ALA A 4 -17.78 25.57 -29.33
CA ALA A 4 -17.11 25.86 -28.08
C ALA A 4 -16.42 24.57 -27.61
N ILE A 5 -15.09 24.55 -27.64
CA ILE A 5 -14.28 23.47 -27.08
C ILE A 5 -14.63 23.44 -25.59
N LYS A 6 -15.49 22.50 -25.20
CA LYS A 6 -15.86 22.28 -23.82
C LYS A 6 -14.63 21.72 -23.13
N HIS A 7 -13.82 22.57 -22.52
CA HIS A 7 -12.66 22.14 -21.75
C HIS A 7 -13.12 21.11 -20.72
N ILE A 8 -12.69 19.86 -20.90
CA ILE A 8 -13.01 18.73 -20.03
C ILE A 8 -12.43 18.95 -18.61
N TYR A 9 -11.50 19.91 -18.49
CA TYR A 9 -10.74 20.23 -17.29
C TYR A 9 -10.68 21.74 -17.03
N SER A 10 -10.93 22.13 -15.78
CA SER A 10 -10.63 23.48 -15.32
C SER A 10 -9.12 23.65 -15.17
N ILE A 11 -8.57 24.74 -15.71
CA ILE A 11 -7.15 25.10 -15.57
C ILE A 11 -6.73 25.11 -14.09
N LYS A 12 -7.64 25.51 -13.20
CA LYS A 12 -7.42 25.49 -11.75
C LYS A 12 -7.10 24.09 -11.22
N ASN A 13 -7.80 23.05 -11.69
CA ASN A 13 -7.58 21.67 -11.24
C ASN A 13 -6.27 21.11 -11.78
N LEU A 14 -5.92 21.47 -13.02
CA LEU A 14 -4.64 21.08 -13.61
C LEU A 14 -3.48 21.67 -12.80
N LEU A 15 -3.53 22.97 -12.52
CA LEU A 15 -2.51 23.65 -11.72
C LEU A 15 -2.43 23.07 -10.30
N LEU A 16 -3.57 22.81 -9.66
CA LEU A 16 -3.61 22.22 -8.32
C LEU A 16 -2.92 20.85 -8.28
N ILE A 17 -3.25 19.95 -9.21
CA ILE A 17 -2.71 18.58 -9.21
C ILE A 17 -1.23 18.58 -9.58
N ALA A 18 -0.81 19.43 -10.52
CA ALA A 18 0.60 19.61 -10.84
C ALA A 18 1.38 20.10 -9.61
N TRP A 19 0.86 21.12 -8.92
CA TRP A 19 1.47 21.63 -7.68
C TRP A 19 1.55 20.57 -6.59
N LEU A 20 0.49 19.80 -6.36
CA LEU A 20 0.49 18.72 -5.37
C LEU A 20 1.49 17.61 -5.73
N SER A 21 1.56 17.24 -7.01
CA SER A 21 2.49 16.21 -7.50
C SER A 21 3.94 16.65 -7.34
N ILE A 22 4.26 17.89 -7.73
CA ILE A 22 5.61 18.45 -7.59
C ILE A 22 5.95 18.61 -6.10
N GLY A 23 5.04 19.17 -5.30
CA GLY A 23 5.24 19.36 -3.87
C GLY A 23 5.50 18.04 -3.14
N TYR A 24 4.74 16.98 -3.47
CA TYR A 24 4.96 15.65 -2.93
C TYR A 24 6.34 15.08 -3.32
N LEU A 25 6.72 15.13 -4.61
CA LEU A 25 8.02 14.62 -5.05
C LEU A 25 9.19 15.39 -4.45
N LEU A 26 9.06 16.72 -4.29
CA LEU A 26 10.05 17.54 -3.62
C LEU A 26 10.17 17.16 -2.13
N LEU A 27 9.04 16.94 -1.46
CA LEU A 27 9.04 16.48 -0.06
C LEU A 27 9.73 15.12 0.07
N CYS A 28 9.44 14.18 -0.84
CA CYS A 28 10.13 12.88 -0.88
C CYS A 28 11.63 13.05 -1.13
N TYR A 29 12.02 13.88 -2.09
CA TYR A 29 13.43 14.15 -2.40
C TYR A 29 14.20 14.66 -1.19
N VAL A 30 13.62 15.58 -0.41
CA VAL A 30 14.25 16.16 0.77
C VAL A 30 14.32 15.19 1.95
N LEU A 31 13.25 14.42 2.21
CA LEU A 31 13.14 13.62 3.44
C LEU A 31 13.63 12.17 3.30
N ILE A 32 13.39 11.51 2.17
CA ILE A 32 13.58 10.06 2.01
C ILE A 32 14.34 9.66 0.73
N GLY A 33 14.54 10.59 -0.20
CA GLY A 33 15.02 10.30 -1.55
C GLY A 33 13.91 9.79 -2.49
N ILE A 34 14.11 9.97 -3.80
CA ILE A 34 13.16 9.54 -4.83
C ILE A 34 13.34 8.05 -5.13
N ASN A 35 12.25 7.30 -5.02
CA ASN A 35 12.10 5.90 -5.35
C ASN A 35 11.00 5.70 -6.40
N GLN A 36 10.98 4.51 -7.01
CA GLN A 36 10.00 4.14 -8.03
C GLN A 36 8.55 4.19 -7.52
N ASP A 37 8.32 3.91 -6.24
CA ASP A 37 6.98 3.87 -5.63
C ASP A 37 6.29 5.24 -5.70
N GLN A 38 7.01 6.32 -5.39
CA GLN A 38 6.44 7.67 -5.37
C GLN A 38 6.16 8.18 -6.77
N LEU A 39 7.07 7.88 -7.73
CA LEU A 39 6.87 8.18 -9.14
C LEU A 39 5.64 7.43 -9.69
N THR A 40 5.50 6.16 -9.35
CA THR A 40 4.37 5.33 -9.75
C THR A 40 3.05 5.86 -9.18
N LEU A 41 3.02 6.28 -7.91
CA LEU A 41 1.85 6.88 -7.28
C LEU A 41 1.42 8.17 -7.98
N VAL A 42 2.36 9.07 -8.24
CA VAL A 42 2.09 10.34 -8.94
C VAL A 42 1.58 10.09 -10.35
N LEU A 43 2.24 9.20 -11.10
CA LEU A 43 1.83 8.83 -12.44
C LEU A 43 0.42 8.25 -12.44
N LEU A 44 0.13 7.28 -11.57
CA LEU A 44 -1.17 6.63 -11.46
C LEU A 44 -2.26 7.65 -11.13
N PHE A 45 -2.03 8.52 -10.15
CA PHE A 45 -3.00 9.53 -9.76
C PHE A 45 -3.30 10.50 -10.91
N ASN A 46 -2.27 11.03 -11.57
CA ASN A 46 -2.41 11.97 -12.68
C ASN A 46 -3.13 11.32 -13.87
N VAL A 47 -2.71 10.12 -14.27
CA VAL A 47 -3.35 9.39 -15.37
C VAL A 47 -4.82 9.14 -15.06
N PHE A 48 -5.16 8.56 -13.90
CA PHE A 48 -6.55 8.26 -13.58
C PHE A 48 -7.42 9.51 -13.44
N TYR A 49 -6.87 10.61 -12.92
CA TYR A 49 -7.61 11.86 -12.77
C TYR A 49 -7.93 12.51 -14.12
N PHE A 50 -6.99 12.48 -15.07
CA PHE A 50 -7.12 13.13 -16.39
C PHE A 50 -7.56 12.20 -17.53
N LEU A 51 -7.72 10.90 -17.30
CA LEU A 51 -8.13 9.96 -18.36
C LEU A 51 -9.61 10.07 -18.69
N SER A 52 -10.51 9.97 -17.71
CA SER A 52 -11.96 10.08 -17.92
C SER A 52 -12.68 10.57 -16.67
N SER A 53 -13.97 10.93 -16.81
CA SER A 53 -14.81 11.30 -15.67
C SER A 53 -15.03 10.15 -14.68
N ILE A 54 -15.08 8.91 -15.17
CA ILE A 54 -15.26 7.69 -14.36
C ILE A 54 -13.99 7.41 -13.54
N THR A 55 -12.83 7.37 -14.20
CA THR A 55 -11.54 7.11 -13.53
C THR A 55 -11.18 8.19 -12.52
N ARG A 56 -11.61 9.44 -12.76
CA ARG A 56 -11.47 10.54 -11.80
C ARG A 56 -12.28 10.32 -10.54
N LYS A 57 -13.56 9.95 -10.67
CA LYS A 57 -14.39 9.61 -9.51
C LYS A 57 -13.83 8.41 -8.75
N LEU A 58 -13.31 7.41 -9.48
CA LEU A 58 -12.70 6.23 -8.90
C LEU A 58 -11.45 6.59 -8.07
N ILE A 59 -10.49 7.33 -8.64
CA ILE A 59 -9.24 7.65 -7.93
C ILE A 59 -9.48 8.58 -6.74
N ILE A 60 -10.49 9.45 -6.81
CA ILE A 60 -10.94 10.26 -5.67
C ILE A 60 -11.59 9.37 -4.61
N GLY A 61 -12.43 8.41 -4.98
CA GLY A 61 -13.02 7.45 -4.05
C GLY A 61 -11.98 6.56 -3.37
N LEU A 62 -10.90 6.22 -4.08
CA LEU A 62 -9.77 5.45 -3.56
C LEU A 62 -8.71 6.32 -2.87
N SER A 63 -8.96 7.62 -2.68
CA SER A 63 -8.00 8.55 -2.07
C SER A 63 -7.58 8.15 -0.66
N VAL A 64 -8.44 7.45 0.10
CA VAL A 64 -8.09 6.91 1.43
C VAL A 64 -6.90 5.96 1.34
N PHE A 65 -6.86 5.09 0.32
CA PHE A 65 -5.73 4.18 0.09
C PHE A 65 -4.47 4.93 -0.35
N ILE A 66 -4.62 6.00 -1.13
CA ILE A 66 -3.49 6.86 -1.53
C ILE A 66 -2.90 7.57 -0.32
N VAL A 67 -3.75 8.14 0.55
CA VAL A 67 -3.29 8.78 1.80
C VAL A 67 -2.58 7.76 2.70
N PHE A 68 -3.14 6.55 2.84
CA PHE A 68 -2.47 5.48 3.56
C PHE A 68 -1.10 5.14 2.96
N TRP A 69 -1.00 4.98 1.63
CA TRP A 69 0.28 4.72 0.96
C TRP A 69 1.28 5.84 1.23
N LEU A 70 0.88 7.11 1.06
CA LEU A 70 1.72 8.26 1.36
C LEU A 70 2.27 8.19 2.79
N LEU A 71 1.39 8.04 3.78
CA LEU A 71 1.80 7.98 5.19
C LEU A 71 2.75 6.82 5.47
N PHE A 72 2.47 5.65 4.91
CA PHE A 72 3.31 4.46 5.08
C PHE A 72 4.69 4.65 4.46
N ASP A 73 4.77 5.26 3.28
CA ASP A 73 6.06 5.55 2.62
C ASP A 73 6.88 6.57 3.43
N PHE A 74 6.22 7.59 4.01
CA PHE A 74 6.88 8.58 4.87
C PHE A 74 7.41 8.01 6.19
N MET A 75 7.02 6.81 6.61
CA MET A 75 7.64 6.14 7.76
C MET A 75 9.15 5.90 7.56
N LYS A 76 9.62 5.86 6.29
CA LYS A 76 11.05 5.76 5.97
C LYS A 76 11.87 6.98 6.39
N ALA A 77 11.24 8.15 6.55
CA ALA A 77 11.93 9.37 6.98
C ALA A 77 12.44 9.27 8.41
N PHE A 78 11.72 8.52 9.26
CA PHE A 78 12.02 8.35 10.67
C PHE A 78 12.00 6.87 11.03
N PRO A 79 13.02 6.10 10.61
CA PRO A 79 13.03 4.68 10.85
C PRO A 79 13.09 4.37 12.35
N ASN A 80 12.16 3.55 12.84
CA ASN A 80 12.02 3.26 14.27
C ASN A 80 13.30 2.70 14.92
N TYR A 81 14.15 1.99 14.18
CA TYR A 81 15.41 1.44 14.70
C TYR A 81 16.45 2.50 15.07
N GLN A 82 16.29 3.75 14.62
CA GLN A 82 17.13 4.87 15.05
C GLN A 82 16.70 5.47 16.39
N TYR A 83 15.45 5.21 16.81
CA TYR A 83 14.85 5.81 18.01
C TYR A 83 14.56 4.78 19.10
N ASN A 84 14.42 3.50 18.74
CA ASN A 84 14.04 2.42 19.64
C ASN A 84 14.91 1.19 19.40
N THR A 85 15.13 0.41 20.47
CA THR A 85 15.81 -0.88 20.38
C THR A 85 14.96 -1.90 19.64
N VAL A 86 15.54 -2.58 18.65
CA VAL A 86 14.84 -3.62 17.89
C VAL A 86 14.84 -4.93 18.69
N HIS A 87 13.66 -5.34 19.15
CA HIS A 87 13.47 -6.53 19.98
C HIS A 87 13.26 -7.79 19.14
N ILE A 88 14.34 -8.42 18.66
CA ILE A 88 14.25 -9.69 17.91
C ILE A 88 14.27 -10.88 18.87
N GLN A 89 15.33 -10.98 19.68
CA GLN A 89 15.56 -12.15 20.55
C GLN A 89 14.48 -12.31 21.62
N SER A 90 14.03 -11.22 22.23
CA SER A 90 13.03 -11.28 23.29
C SER A 90 11.67 -11.74 22.77
N LEU A 91 11.26 -11.30 21.57
CA LEU A 91 10.04 -11.76 20.92
C LEU A 91 10.14 -13.22 20.52
N TYR A 92 11.28 -13.64 19.94
CA TYR A 92 11.54 -15.04 19.61
C TYR A 92 11.44 -15.95 20.83
N ASN A 93 12.08 -15.58 21.95
CA ASN A 93 12.02 -16.35 23.19
C ASN A 93 10.62 -16.37 23.79
N ALA A 94 9.87 -15.26 23.71
CA ALA A 94 8.49 -15.19 24.18
C ALA A 94 7.57 -16.09 23.35
N GLU A 95 7.69 -16.08 22.02
CA GLU A 95 6.94 -16.97 21.13
C GLU A 95 7.29 -18.43 21.42
N LYS A 96 8.58 -18.75 21.56
CA LYS A 96 9.04 -20.10 21.90
C LYS A 96 8.53 -20.56 23.27
N ALA A 97 8.40 -19.67 24.24
CA ALA A 97 7.86 -19.99 25.56
C ALA A 97 6.33 -20.18 25.55
N LEU A 98 5.59 -19.37 24.79
CA LEU A 98 4.13 -19.38 24.75
C LEU A 98 3.57 -20.45 23.80
N PHE A 99 4.23 -20.65 22.66
CA PHE A 99 3.73 -21.46 21.54
C PHE A 99 4.75 -22.51 21.08
N GLY A 100 5.75 -22.82 21.90
CA GLY A 100 6.77 -23.81 21.59
C GLY A 100 6.19 -25.19 21.29
N ILE A 101 6.57 -25.74 20.14
CA ILE A 101 6.19 -27.08 19.70
C ILE A 101 7.39 -27.99 19.88
N THR A 102 7.22 -29.06 20.66
CA THR A 102 8.27 -30.08 20.84
C THR A 102 8.33 -30.98 19.62
N SER A 103 9.44 -30.96 18.88
CA SER A 103 9.71 -31.83 17.73
C SER A 103 11.16 -32.30 17.77
N ASN A 104 11.39 -33.60 17.65
CA ASN A 104 12.74 -34.21 17.68
C ASN A 104 13.61 -33.76 18.87
N ASN A 105 13.03 -33.73 20.08
CA ASN A 105 13.67 -33.25 21.32
C ASN A 105 14.10 -31.77 21.32
N LEU A 106 13.67 -30.98 20.33
CA LEU A 106 13.86 -29.53 20.29
C LEU A 106 12.52 -28.83 20.46
N ILE A 107 12.55 -27.64 21.07
CA ILE A 107 11.38 -26.74 21.11
C ILE A 107 11.51 -25.74 19.97
N LEU A 108 10.60 -25.85 19.02
CA LEU A 108 10.52 -25.00 17.83
C LEU A 108 9.40 -23.97 18.02
N THR A 109 9.61 -22.78 17.47
CA THR A 109 8.51 -21.82 17.25
C THR A 109 7.55 -22.38 16.18
N PRO A 110 6.28 -21.94 16.15
CA PRO A 110 5.34 -22.34 15.11
C PRO A 110 5.86 -22.12 13.69
N ASN A 111 6.54 -21.00 13.44
CA ASN A 111 7.17 -20.72 12.14
C ASN A 111 8.19 -21.81 11.77
N GLU A 112 9.15 -22.10 12.66
CA GLU A 112 10.18 -23.12 12.43
C GLU A 112 9.58 -24.51 12.20
N TYR A 113 8.53 -24.88 12.94
CA TYR A 113 7.83 -26.15 12.75
C TYR A 113 7.16 -26.23 11.37
N TRP A 114 6.41 -25.19 10.97
CA TRP A 114 5.71 -25.17 9.68
C TRP A 114 6.67 -25.08 8.50
N LEU A 115 7.84 -24.46 8.67
CA LEU A 115 8.91 -24.46 7.67
C LEU A 115 9.41 -25.89 7.36
N GLN A 116 9.40 -26.79 8.34
CA GLN A 116 9.77 -28.21 8.17
C GLN A 116 8.62 -29.07 7.60
N HIS A 117 7.38 -28.58 7.66
CA HIS A 117 6.17 -29.31 7.26
C HIS A 117 5.43 -28.63 6.08
N THR A 118 6.16 -27.85 5.28
CA THR A 118 5.55 -27.19 4.11
C THR A 118 5.09 -28.22 3.09
N THR A 119 3.90 -28.00 2.54
CA THR A 119 3.40 -28.74 1.37
C THR A 119 3.04 -27.76 0.27
N THR A 120 3.01 -28.21 -0.98
CA THR A 120 2.62 -27.35 -2.12
C THR A 120 1.26 -26.70 -1.90
N PHE A 121 0.29 -27.44 -1.34
CA PHE A 121 -1.01 -26.91 -0.99
C PHE A 121 -0.92 -25.77 0.03
N LEU A 122 -0.21 -25.98 1.14
CA LEU A 122 -0.03 -24.95 2.18
C LEU A 122 0.72 -23.71 1.65
N ASN A 123 1.71 -23.90 0.77
CA ASN A 123 2.44 -22.78 0.17
C ASN A 123 1.50 -21.91 -0.70
N ILE A 124 0.64 -22.53 -1.50
CA ILE A 124 -0.34 -21.80 -2.32
C ILE A 124 -1.35 -21.07 -1.43
N MET A 125 -1.93 -21.76 -0.45
CA MET A 125 -2.92 -21.17 0.45
C MET A 125 -2.34 -20.01 1.27
N THR A 126 -1.11 -20.15 1.75
CA THR A 126 -0.40 -19.10 2.47
C THR A 126 -0.22 -17.87 1.58
N GLY A 127 0.15 -18.05 0.31
CA GLY A 127 0.24 -16.95 -0.66
C GLY A 127 -1.09 -16.23 -0.88
N ILE A 128 -2.19 -16.98 -1.05
CA ILE A 128 -3.54 -16.40 -1.25
C ILE A 128 -3.95 -15.57 -0.03
N PHE A 129 -3.84 -16.13 1.18
CA PHE A 129 -4.24 -15.43 2.39
C PHE A 129 -3.32 -14.24 2.71
N TYR A 130 -2.01 -14.42 2.55
CA TYR A 130 -1.04 -13.35 2.80
C TYR A 130 -1.24 -12.17 1.86
N LEU A 131 -1.57 -12.39 0.59
CA LEU A 131 -1.78 -11.30 -0.35
C LEU A 131 -3.15 -10.65 -0.22
N SER A 132 -4.12 -11.25 0.46
CA SER A 132 -5.52 -10.80 0.43
C SER A 132 -5.80 -9.45 1.11
N TRP A 133 -4.94 -9.00 2.04
CA TRP A 133 -5.25 -7.86 2.91
C TRP A 133 -5.36 -6.49 2.19
N VAL A 134 -4.70 -6.28 1.04
CA VAL A 134 -4.85 -5.05 0.21
C VAL A 134 -5.78 -5.26 -0.99
N PRO A 135 -5.60 -6.29 -1.83
CA PRO A 135 -6.38 -6.48 -3.04
C PRO A 135 -7.85 -6.75 -2.76
N VAL A 136 -8.21 -7.42 -1.67
CA VAL A 136 -9.62 -7.73 -1.35
C VAL A 136 -10.39 -6.45 -0.98
N PRO A 137 -9.94 -5.62 -0.02
CA PRO A 137 -10.60 -4.34 0.24
C PRO A 137 -10.65 -3.41 -0.98
N LEU A 138 -9.58 -3.38 -1.77
CA LEU A 138 -9.51 -2.55 -2.98
C LEU A 138 -10.50 -3.03 -4.05
N ALA A 139 -10.54 -4.34 -4.33
CA ALA A 139 -11.49 -4.94 -5.27
C ALA A 139 -12.94 -4.74 -4.80
N PHE A 140 -13.19 -4.86 -3.49
CA PHE A 140 -14.50 -4.60 -2.91
C PHE A 140 -14.91 -3.13 -3.05
N ALA A 141 -14.00 -2.18 -2.81
CA ALA A 141 -14.26 -0.76 -3.01
C ALA A 141 -14.58 -0.44 -4.49
N ILE A 142 -13.86 -1.04 -5.43
CA ILE A 142 -14.11 -0.93 -6.87
C ILE A 142 -15.49 -1.52 -7.23
N PHE A 143 -15.83 -2.70 -6.69
CA PHE A 143 -17.14 -3.33 -6.90
C PHE A 143 -18.28 -2.44 -6.40
N LEU A 144 -18.16 -1.88 -5.19
CA LEU A 144 -19.15 -0.96 -4.64
C LEU A 144 -19.30 0.32 -5.47
N PHE A 145 -18.19 0.86 -5.97
CA PHE A 145 -18.18 2.04 -6.84
C PHE A 145 -19.00 1.83 -8.13
N PHE A 146 -18.87 0.66 -8.78
CA PHE A 146 -19.62 0.36 -10.00
C PHE A 146 -21.07 -0.09 -9.75
N THR A 147 -21.35 -0.68 -8.59
CA THR A 147 -22.71 -1.10 -8.23
C THR A 147 -23.56 0.01 -7.62
N ASN A 148 -23.00 1.23 -7.47
CA ASN A 148 -23.69 2.42 -6.95
C ASN A 148 -24.30 2.16 -5.55
N ARG A 149 -23.64 1.32 -4.75
CA ARG A 149 -24.04 0.98 -3.38
C ARG A 149 -23.36 1.86 -2.32
N VAL A 150 -22.79 2.98 -2.76
CA VAL A 150 -22.14 4.03 -1.96
C VAL A 150 -22.55 5.38 -2.54
#